data_AF-A0A0F2RRA4-F1
#
_entry.id   AF-A0A0F2RRA4-F1
#
_cell.length_a   1.000
_cell.length_b   1.000
_cell.length_c   1.000
_cell.angle_alpha   90.00
_cell.angle_beta   90.00
_cell.angle_gamma   90.00
#
_symmetry.space_group_name_H-M   'P 1'
#
loop_
_entity.id
_entity.type
_entity.pdbx_description
1 polymer ?
#
loop_
_entity_poly.entity_id
_entity_poly.type
_entity_poly.pdbx_seq_one_letter_code
_entity_poly.pdbx_strand_id
1 'polypeptide(L)'
;MKNTTIPLLGVSCLLLVGCSSSFAKVRGAVNQAPDWYETRRVEIRGEGYPELVDVPTIAPGEEPGKTLPASGLRVAALTAEFANNARAELPADGPAKIAAVGNAIRQQFAGFDESSNFLTDAEIAAIRNSFNVPRVTQGLKGQR
;
A
#
# COMPACT_ATOMS: atom_id res chain seq x y z
N MET A 1 -1.01 68.03 13.36
CA MET A 1 -0.45 66.81 12.71
C MET A 1 -0.59 65.68 13.73
N LYS A 2 -1.32 64.60 13.41
CA LYS A 2 -1.76 63.58 14.37
C LYS A 2 -0.71 62.49 14.52
N ASN A 3 -0.38 62.17 15.77
CA ASN A 3 0.70 61.25 16.18
C ASN A 3 0.33 59.79 15.89
N THR A 4 0.74 59.27 14.73
CA THR A 4 0.48 57.88 14.28
C THR A 4 1.63 56.91 14.55
N THR A 5 2.67 57.33 15.27
CA THR A 5 3.89 56.51 15.47
C THR A 5 3.76 55.48 16.61
N ILE A 6 2.83 55.68 17.56
CA ILE A 6 2.66 54.83 18.75
C ILE A 6 1.99 53.45 18.46
N PRO A 7 0.99 53.30 17.56
CA PRO A 7 0.37 51.98 17.34
C PRO A 7 1.26 50.99 16.57
N LEU A 8 2.26 51.44 15.82
CA LEU A 8 3.15 50.57 15.01
C LEU A 8 4.21 49.85 15.84
N LEU A 9 4.70 50.46 16.93
CA LEU A 9 5.64 49.81 17.83
C LEU A 9 4.98 48.72 18.69
N GLY A 10 3.74 48.93 19.16
CA GLY A 10 3.03 47.98 20.01
C GLY A 10 2.70 46.66 19.31
N VAL A 11 2.30 46.72 18.03
CA VAL A 11 1.99 45.52 17.21
C VAL A 11 3.26 44.70 16.94
N SER A 12 4.41 45.36 16.75
CA SER A 12 5.68 44.70 16.49
C SER A 12 6.21 43.96 17.73
N CYS A 13 5.99 44.50 18.93
CA CYS A 13 6.37 43.83 20.19
C CYS A 13 5.49 42.61 20.51
N LEU A 14 4.19 42.63 20.15
CA LEU A 14 3.28 41.49 20.35
C LEU A 14 3.62 40.28 19.46
N LEU A 15 4.12 40.51 18.24
CA LEU A 15 4.55 39.44 17.33
C LEU A 15 5.82 38.71 17.80
N LEU A 16 6.72 39.40 18.51
CA LEU A 16 7.95 38.80 19.04
C LEU A 16 7.69 37.84 20.22
N VAL A 17 6.67 38.10 21.04
CA VAL A 17 6.29 37.22 22.16
C VAL A 17 5.60 35.95 21.66
N GLY A 18 4.87 36.00 20.55
CA GLY A 18 4.28 34.82 19.91
C GLY A 18 5.33 33.82 19.41
N CYS A 19 6.43 34.32 18.84
CA CYS A 19 7.52 33.47 18.34
C CYS A 19 8.33 32.80 19.46
N SER A 20 8.63 33.49 20.56
CA SER A 20 9.40 32.91 21.67
C SER A 20 8.66 31.76 22.37
N SER A 21 7.32 31.86 22.47
CA SER A 21 6.49 30.80 23.05
C SER A 21 6.52 29.50 22.24
N SER A 22 6.61 29.60 20.91
CA SER A 22 6.69 28.45 20.00
C SER A 22 8.03 27.74 20.12
N PHE A 23 9.14 28.49 20.18
CA PHE A 23 10.47 27.92 20.38
C PHE A 23 10.64 27.28 21.76
N ALA A 24 10.06 27.86 22.81
CA ALA A 24 10.08 27.29 24.15
C ALA A 24 9.28 25.96 24.22
N LYS A 25 8.15 25.89 23.53
CA LYS A 25 7.31 24.69 23.45
C LYS A 25 7.98 23.56 22.67
N VAL A 26 8.69 23.89 21.58
CA VAL A 26 9.51 22.93 20.82
C VAL A 26 10.69 22.43 21.67
N ARG A 27 11.39 23.32 22.39
CA ARG A 27 12.46 22.91 23.31
C ARG A 27 11.95 22.02 24.44
N GLY A 28 10.79 22.34 25.00
CA GLY A 28 10.12 21.52 26.01
C GLY A 28 9.76 20.13 25.49
N ALA A 29 9.20 20.04 24.29
CA ALA A 29 8.86 18.77 23.64
C ALA A 29 10.09 17.92 23.30
N VAL A 30 11.20 18.55 22.90
CA VAL A 30 12.48 17.86 22.66
C VAL A 30 13.10 17.36 23.97
N ASN A 31 13.05 18.16 25.03
CA ASN A 31 13.57 17.76 26.34
C ASN A 31 12.68 16.73 27.06
N GLN A 32 11.42 16.56 26.63
CA GLN A 32 10.49 15.53 27.10
C GLN A 32 10.39 14.35 26.12
N ALA A 33 11.18 14.35 25.05
CA ALA A 33 11.17 13.27 24.09
C ALA A 33 11.78 12.02 24.75
N PRO A 34 11.15 10.83 24.62
CA PRO A 34 11.69 9.62 25.21
C PRO A 34 13.00 9.20 24.52
N ASP A 35 13.82 8.40 25.19
CA ASP A 35 15.18 8.05 24.74
C ASP A 35 15.26 7.48 23.30
N TRP A 36 14.19 6.82 22.83
CA TRP A 36 14.11 6.31 21.45
C TRP A 36 14.14 7.43 20.38
N TYR A 37 13.77 8.66 20.74
CA TYR A 37 13.77 9.80 19.84
C TYR A 37 15.19 10.25 19.49
N GLU A 38 16.12 10.22 20.46
CA GLU A 38 17.53 10.53 20.19
C GLU A 38 18.17 9.51 19.24
N THR A 39 17.80 8.23 19.37
CA THR A 39 18.25 7.17 18.44
C THR A 39 17.75 7.43 17.01
N ARG A 40 16.52 7.92 16.83
CA ARG A 40 15.95 8.20 15.50
C ARG A 40 16.25 9.58 14.93
N ARG A 41 16.84 10.49 15.71
CA ARG A 41 17.29 11.80 15.20
C ARG A 41 18.39 11.68 14.15
N VAL A 42 19.15 10.57 14.15
CA VAL A 42 20.16 10.27 13.12
C VAL A 42 19.48 9.90 11.79
N GLU A 43 18.40 9.10 11.84
CA GLU A 43 17.59 8.71 10.68
C GLU A 43 16.91 9.93 10.03
N ILE A 44 16.35 10.84 10.85
CA ILE A 44 15.64 12.05 10.38
C ILE A 44 16.61 13.06 9.73
N ARG A 45 17.88 13.10 10.14
CA ARG A 45 18.90 13.96 9.52
C ARG A 45 19.39 13.47 8.16
N GLY A 46 18.94 12.31 7.70
CA GLY A 46 19.33 11.76 6.41
C GLY A 46 20.73 11.13 6.40
N GLU A 47 21.26 10.75 7.57
CA GLU A 47 22.56 10.08 7.70
C GLU A 47 22.51 8.57 7.35
N GLY A 48 21.40 8.12 6.73
CA GLY A 48 21.18 6.76 6.24
C GLY A 48 20.06 6.04 6.99
N TYR A 49 19.23 5.30 6.26
CA TYR A 49 18.26 4.39 6.87
C TYR A 49 18.99 3.16 7.43
N PRO A 50 18.53 2.58 8.55
CA PRO A 50 19.04 1.31 9.00
C PRO A 50 18.81 0.25 7.91
N GLU A 51 19.85 -0.53 7.62
CA GLU A 51 19.74 -1.69 6.74
C GLU A 51 18.79 -2.69 7.40
N LEU A 52 17.56 -2.78 6.88
CA LEU A 52 16.50 -3.57 7.51
C LEU A 52 16.73 -5.07 7.33
N VAL A 53 17.30 -5.47 6.18
CA VAL A 53 17.57 -6.85 5.79
C VAL A 53 18.66 -6.86 4.72
N ASP A 54 19.65 -7.75 4.84
CA ASP A 54 20.63 -8.05 3.79
C ASP A 54 19.92 -8.81 2.66
N VAL A 55 19.80 -8.18 1.49
CA VAL A 55 19.18 -8.80 0.32
C VAL A 55 20.26 -9.63 -0.38
N PRO A 56 20.15 -10.97 -0.38
CA PRO A 56 21.17 -11.82 -0.97
C PRO A 56 21.33 -11.47 -2.45
N THR A 57 22.55 -11.10 -2.82
CA THR A 57 22.89 -10.82 -4.21
C THR A 57 22.94 -12.13 -4.98
N ILE A 58 22.20 -12.20 -6.09
CA ILE A 58 22.14 -13.40 -6.93
C ILE A 58 23.54 -13.64 -7.53
N ALA A 59 24.11 -14.82 -7.27
CA ALA A 59 25.43 -15.17 -7.77
C ALA A 59 25.45 -15.18 -9.31
N PRO A 60 26.57 -14.79 -9.95
CA PRO A 60 26.71 -14.86 -11.40
C PRO A 60 26.54 -16.32 -11.86
N GLY A 61 25.44 -16.62 -12.57
CA GLY A 61 25.10 -18.00 -12.93
C GLY A 61 23.76 -18.49 -12.40
N GLU A 62 23.23 -17.88 -11.34
CA GLU A 62 21.97 -18.25 -10.66
C GLU A 62 20.82 -17.29 -11.01
N GLU A 63 20.90 -16.65 -12.17
CA GLU A 63 19.87 -15.73 -12.64
C GLU A 63 18.52 -16.46 -12.74
N PRO A 64 17.44 -15.89 -12.17
CA PRO A 64 16.10 -16.43 -12.30
C PRO A 64 15.76 -16.65 -13.77
N GLY A 65 15.49 -17.90 -14.15
CA GLY A 65 15.14 -18.26 -15.52
C GLY A 65 16.14 -19.18 -16.23
N LYS A 66 17.36 -19.38 -15.73
CA LYS A 66 18.34 -20.30 -16.34
C LYS A 66 17.90 -21.77 -16.34
N THR A 67 17.04 -22.15 -15.40
CA THR A 67 16.44 -23.49 -15.33
C THR A 67 15.20 -23.65 -16.21
N LEU A 68 14.75 -22.61 -16.94
CA LEU A 68 13.57 -22.67 -17.80
C LEU A 68 13.67 -23.69 -18.94
N PRO A 69 14.82 -23.87 -19.62
CA PRO A 69 14.93 -24.91 -20.63
C PRO A 69 14.81 -26.32 -20.04
N ALA A 70 15.43 -26.55 -18.88
CA ALA A 70 15.33 -27.81 -18.15
C ALA A 70 13.91 -28.07 -17.62
N SER A 71 13.21 -27.02 -17.19
CA SER A 71 11.80 -27.13 -16.80
C SER A 71 10.90 -27.39 -17.99
N GLY A 72 11.18 -26.80 -19.17
CA GLY A 72 10.47 -27.09 -20.42
C GLY A 72 10.58 -28.56 -20.83
N LEU A 73 11.80 -29.12 -20.79
CA LEU A 73 12.02 -30.55 -21.06
C LEU A 73 11.28 -31.45 -20.06
N ARG A 74 11.27 -31.08 -18.77
CA ARG A 74 10.53 -31.81 -17.74
C ARG A 74 9.02 -31.74 -17.96
N VAL A 75 8.49 -30.57 -18.32
CA VAL A 75 7.07 -30.39 -18.64
C VAL A 75 6.69 -31.23 -19.86
N ALA A 76 7.51 -31.25 -20.90
CA ALA A 76 7.27 -32.07 -22.08
C ALA A 76 7.23 -33.57 -21.74
N ALA A 77 8.17 -34.05 -20.91
CA ALA A 77 8.18 -35.43 -20.44
C ALA A 77 6.94 -35.78 -19.62
N LEU A 78 6.55 -34.94 -18.66
CA LEU A 78 5.36 -35.13 -17.84
C LEU A 78 4.07 -35.08 -18.66
N THR A 79 4.01 -34.22 -19.67
CA THR A 79 2.86 -34.14 -20.59
C THR A 79 2.72 -35.42 -21.40
N ALA A 80 3.83 -35.96 -21.90
CA ALA A 80 3.83 -37.23 -22.62
C ALA A 80 3.44 -38.40 -21.71
N GLU A 81 3.91 -38.43 -20.47
CA GLU A 81 3.52 -39.45 -19.49
C GLU A 81 2.03 -39.36 -19.15
N PHE A 82 1.52 -38.15 -18.94
CA PHE A 82 0.11 -37.90 -18.69
C PHE A 82 -0.77 -38.36 -19.85
N ALA A 83 -0.43 -37.98 -21.09
CA ALA A 83 -1.21 -38.33 -22.28
C ALA A 83 -1.30 -39.85 -22.53
N ASN A 84 -0.29 -40.61 -22.11
CA ASN A 84 -0.26 -42.07 -22.25
C ASN A 84 -0.87 -42.82 -21.05
N ASN A 85 -1.32 -42.09 -20.02
CA ASN A 85 -1.87 -42.70 -18.82
C ASN A 85 -3.35 -43.07 -19.02
N ALA A 86 -3.73 -44.31 -18.71
CA ALA A 86 -5.13 -44.76 -18.77
C ALA A 86 -6.08 -43.92 -17.90
N ARG A 87 -5.58 -43.28 -16.84
CA ARG A 87 -6.38 -42.36 -15.99
C ARG A 87 -6.59 -40.98 -16.60
N ALA A 88 -5.80 -40.62 -17.62
CA ALA A 88 -5.94 -39.36 -18.35
C ALA A 88 -6.93 -39.48 -19.52
N GLU A 89 -7.43 -40.68 -19.80
CA GLU A 89 -8.51 -40.87 -20.76
C GLU A 89 -9.76 -40.12 -20.27
N LEU A 90 -10.22 -39.15 -21.07
CA LEU A 90 -11.45 -38.45 -20.73
C LEU A 90 -12.62 -39.43 -20.83
N PRO A 91 -13.52 -39.47 -19.83
CA PRO A 91 -14.74 -40.26 -19.96
C PRO A 91 -15.54 -39.75 -21.16
N ALA A 92 -16.14 -40.68 -21.92
CA ALA A 92 -16.89 -40.36 -23.14
C ALA A 92 -18.02 -39.34 -22.90
N ASP A 93 -18.57 -39.29 -21.68
CA ASP A 93 -19.60 -38.36 -21.26
C ASP A 93 -19.09 -37.17 -20.44
N GLY A 94 -17.78 -37.01 -20.27
CA GLY A 94 -17.15 -35.94 -19.50
C GLY A 94 -17.61 -34.54 -19.93
N PRO A 95 -17.52 -34.17 -21.21
CA PRO A 95 -18.00 -32.86 -21.70
C PRO A 95 -19.49 -32.63 -21.42
N ALA A 96 -20.32 -33.66 -21.61
CA ALA A 96 -21.76 -33.58 -21.36
C ALA A 96 -22.08 -33.40 -19.87
N LYS A 97 -21.36 -34.11 -18.99
CA LYS A 97 -21.48 -33.98 -17.53
C LYS A 97 -21.01 -32.60 -17.04
N ILE A 98 -19.90 -32.09 -17.56
CA ILE A 98 -19.41 -30.74 -17.22
C ILE A 98 -20.45 -29.69 -17.63
N ALA A 99 -21.02 -29.82 -18.84
CA ALA A 99 -22.08 -28.93 -19.30
C ALA A 99 -23.34 -29.03 -18.41
N ALA A 100 -23.73 -30.24 -18.00
CA ALA A 100 -24.86 -30.45 -17.10
C ALA A 100 -24.65 -29.80 -15.72
N VAL A 101 -23.46 -29.95 -15.13
CA VAL A 101 -23.10 -29.28 -13.86
C VAL A 101 -23.11 -27.76 -14.03
N GLY A 102 -22.52 -27.23 -15.10
CA GLY A 102 -22.54 -25.79 -15.38
C GLY A 102 -23.97 -25.25 -15.57
N ASN A 103 -24.84 -26.00 -16.22
CA ASN A 103 -26.25 -25.65 -16.37
C ASN A 103 -26.99 -25.68 -15.03
N ALA A 104 -26.75 -26.69 -14.19
CA ALA A 104 -27.36 -26.78 -12.86
C ALA A 104 -26.94 -25.60 -11.97
N ILE A 105 -25.65 -25.23 -11.98
CA ILE A 105 -25.15 -24.05 -11.26
C ILE A 105 -25.85 -22.80 -11.78
N ARG A 106 -25.86 -22.55 -13.10
CA ARG A 106 -26.52 -21.36 -13.66
C ARG A 106 -28.02 -21.30 -13.33
N GLN A 107 -28.70 -22.44 -13.28
CA GLN A 107 -30.10 -22.51 -12.86
C GLN A 107 -30.30 -22.16 -11.38
N GLN A 108 -29.37 -22.52 -10.49
CA GLN A 108 -29.42 -22.10 -9.08
C GLN A 108 -29.34 -20.58 -8.92
N PHE A 109 -28.64 -19.90 -9.83
CA PHE A 109 -28.53 -18.45 -9.85
C PHE A 109 -29.55 -17.77 -10.80
N ALA A 110 -30.40 -18.54 -11.48
CA ALA A 110 -31.42 -17.98 -12.37
C ALA A 110 -32.47 -17.23 -11.55
N GLY A 111 -32.57 -15.92 -11.75
CA GLY A 111 -33.46 -15.04 -10.99
C GLY A 111 -32.78 -14.19 -9.93
N PHE A 112 -31.46 -14.37 -9.71
CA PHE A 112 -30.65 -13.36 -9.04
C PHE A 112 -30.33 -12.24 -10.03
N ASP A 113 -30.47 -10.99 -9.57
CA ASP A 113 -30.06 -9.83 -10.33
C ASP A 113 -28.52 -9.84 -10.46
N GLU A 114 -28.01 -9.99 -11.69
CA GLU A 114 -26.57 -9.89 -11.98
C GLU A 114 -26.02 -8.49 -11.64
N SER A 115 -26.89 -7.47 -11.63
CA SER A 115 -26.59 -6.15 -11.10
C SER A 115 -26.86 -6.12 -9.59
N SER A 116 -26.12 -6.93 -8.86
CA SER A 116 -26.21 -6.93 -7.41
C SER A 116 -25.68 -5.62 -6.85
N ASN A 117 -26.54 -4.61 -6.76
CA ASN A 117 -26.37 -3.37 -6.01
C ASN A 117 -26.47 -3.70 -4.52
N PHE A 118 -25.51 -4.47 -4.02
CA PHE A 118 -25.39 -4.81 -2.59
C PHE A 118 -25.15 -3.58 -1.72
N LEU A 119 -24.67 -2.49 -2.33
CA LEU A 119 -24.37 -1.24 -1.67
C LEU A 119 -25.13 -0.13 -2.38
N THR A 120 -25.83 0.67 -1.59
CA THR A 120 -26.36 1.96 -2.00
C THR A 120 -25.21 2.95 -2.25
N ASP A 121 -25.46 3.99 -3.02
CA ASP A 121 -24.49 5.08 -3.23
C ASP A 121 -24.02 5.71 -1.91
N ALA A 122 -24.90 5.71 -0.89
CA ALA A 122 -24.58 6.19 0.45
C ALA A 122 -23.55 5.28 1.16
N GLU A 123 -23.69 3.96 1.06
CA GLU A 123 -22.74 3.00 1.62
C GLU A 123 -21.39 3.05 0.90
N ILE A 124 -21.41 3.20 -0.43
CA ILE A 124 -20.20 3.41 -1.23
C ILE A 124 -19.48 4.69 -0.80
N ALA A 125 -20.22 5.78 -0.57
CA ALA A 125 -19.65 7.04 -0.11
C ALA A 125 -19.07 6.93 1.32
N ALA A 126 -19.75 6.21 2.22
CA ALA A 126 -19.26 5.97 3.57
C ALA A 126 -17.93 5.20 3.58
N ILE A 127 -17.81 4.14 2.76
CA ILE A 127 -16.57 3.37 2.59
C ILE A 127 -15.47 4.25 2.01
N ARG A 128 -15.74 5.04 0.97
CA ARG A 128 -14.74 5.96 0.41
C ARG A 128 -14.23 6.96 1.44
N ASN A 129 -15.12 7.47 2.28
CA ASN A 129 -14.76 8.42 3.33
C ASN A 129 -13.91 7.80 4.45
N SER A 130 -14.12 6.53 4.81
CA SER A 130 -13.28 5.86 5.82
C SER A 130 -11.84 5.67 5.36
N PHE A 131 -11.61 5.57 4.04
CA PHE A 131 -10.27 5.49 3.46
C PHE A 131 -9.67 6.86 3.07
N ASN A 132 -10.45 7.94 3.18
CA ASN A 132 -9.98 9.29 2.91
C ASN A 132 -9.25 9.89 4.13
N VAL A 133 -8.18 9.23 4.54
CA VAL A 133 -7.29 9.68 5.61
C VAL A 133 -6.31 10.71 5.03
N PRO A 134 -6.05 11.86 5.70
CA PRO A 134 -5.07 12.82 5.22
C PRO A 134 -3.74 12.14 4.93
N ARG A 135 -3.26 12.23 3.69
CA ARG A 135 -1.94 11.71 3.36
C ARG A 135 -0.92 12.46 4.20
N VAL A 136 0.00 11.74 4.85
CA VAL A 136 1.08 12.30 5.68
C VAL A 136 1.89 13.38 4.94
N THR A 137 1.84 13.40 3.60
CA THR A 137 2.54 14.34 2.73
C THR A 137 1.76 15.62 2.36
N GLN A 138 0.49 15.77 2.73
CA GLN A 138 -0.31 16.95 2.36
C GLN A 138 0.07 18.24 3.11
N GLY A 139 0.83 18.14 4.20
CA GLY A 139 1.39 19.30 4.91
C GLY A 139 2.73 19.83 4.36
N LEU A 140 3.35 19.15 3.37
CA LEU A 140 4.69 19.49 2.86
C LEU A 140 4.68 20.24 1.52
N LYS A 141 3.52 20.42 0.88
CA LYS A 141 3.40 21.24 -0.34
C LYS A 141 3.22 22.72 0.00
N GLY A 142 4.27 23.33 0.55
CA GLY A 142 4.25 24.76 0.85
C GLY A 142 5.60 25.39 1.22
N GLN A 143 6.69 24.62 1.19
CA GLN A 143 8.03 25.15 1.40
C GLN A 143 8.95 24.66 0.28
N ARG A 144 8.88 25.34 -0.86
CA ARG A 144 9.97 25.50 -1.81
C ARG A 144 10.06 26.96 -2.18
#